data_AF-A0AAV1NRV8-F1
#
_entry.id   AF-A0AAV1NRV8-F1
#
_cell.length_a   1.000
_cell.length_b   1.000
_cell.length_c   1.000
_cell.angle_alpha   90.00
_cell.angle_beta   90.00
_cell.angle_gamma   90.00
#
_symmetry.space_group_name_H-M   'P 1'
#
loop_
_entity.id
_entity.type
_entity.pdbx_description
1 polymer ?
#
loop_
_entity_poly.entity_id
_entity_poly.type
_entity_poly.pdbx_seq_one_letter_code
_entity_poly.pdbx_strand_id
1 'polypeptide(L)'
;MIHPPASTVGLLLLLIGYAAAGPEPDLRPRAVRSSACQEHTNLHSRLDVVEKNVEDTVGKLEVELAALLDAIEEPDLRPLLDIRGKPVDILEDPGQRGHS
;
A
#
# COMPACT_ATOMS: atom_id res chain seq x y z
N MET A 1 -43.34 -47.12 -14.38
CA MET A 1 -42.23 -46.15 -14.23
C MET A 1 -41.58 -46.43 -12.89
N ILE A 2 -40.39 -47.02 -12.89
CA ILE A 2 -39.70 -47.49 -11.67
C ILE A 2 -38.55 -46.51 -11.44
N HIS A 3 -38.66 -45.67 -10.40
CA HIS A 3 -37.61 -44.71 -10.03
C HIS A 3 -36.41 -45.46 -9.41
N PRO A 4 -35.16 -45.06 -9.73
CA PRO A 4 -33.98 -45.76 -9.24
C PRO A 4 -33.72 -45.44 -7.74
N PRO A 5 -33.27 -46.41 -6.93
CA PRO A 5 -32.96 -46.23 -5.52
C PRO A 5 -31.58 -45.58 -5.30
N ALA A 6 -31.25 -44.53 -6.08
CA ALA A 6 -29.97 -43.83 -5.93
C ALA A 6 -29.93 -42.97 -4.65
N SER A 7 -31.09 -42.57 -4.14
CA SER A 7 -31.22 -41.68 -2.97
C SER A 7 -31.04 -42.41 -1.63
N THR A 8 -31.47 -43.68 -1.54
CA THR A 8 -31.40 -44.46 -0.29
C THR A 8 -29.99 -44.96 0.01
N VAL A 9 -29.21 -45.33 -1.00
CA VAL A 9 -27.81 -45.77 -0.81
C VAL A 9 -26.95 -44.60 -0.31
N GLY A 10 -27.12 -43.41 -0.88
CA GLY A 10 -26.42 -42.21 -0.40
C GLY A 10 -26.78 -41.84 1.04
N LEU A 11 -28.07 -41.95 1.40
CA LEU A 11 -28.54 -41.69 2.77
C LEU A 11 -27.96 -42.71 3.77
N LEU A 12 -27.90 -44.00 3.40
CA LEU A 12 -27.33 -45.05 4.24
C LEU A 12 -25.84 -44.83 4.48
N LEU A 13 -25.07 -44.46 3.44
CA LEU A 13 -23.65 -44.14 3.58
C LEU A 13 -23.41 -42.92 4.48
N LEU A 14 -24.26 -41.90 4.39
CA LEU A 14 -24.18 -40.71 5.25
C LEU A 14 -24.46 -41.06 6.72
N LEU A 15 -25.47 -41.90 6.98
CA LEU A 15 -25.84 -42.33 8.33
C LEU A 15 -24.78 -43.23 8.97
N ILE A 16 -24.14 -44.11 8.17
CA ILE A 16 -23.03 -44.95 8.64
C ILE A 16 -21.81 -44.08 8.98
N GLY A 17 -21.50 -43.07 8.16
CA GLY A 17 -20.42 -42.11 8.45
C GLY A 17 -20.69 -41.30 9.73
N TYR A 18 -21.94 -40.89 9.94
CA TYR A 18 -22.35 -40.14 11.13
C TYR A 18 -22.31 -41.00 12.42
N ALA A 19 -22.67 -42.28 12.33
CA ALA A 19 -22.63 -43.20 13.46
C ALA A 19 -21.20 -43.72 13.79
N ALA A 20 -20.32 -43.78 12.79
CA ALA A 20 -18.91 -44.19 12.96
C ALA A 20 -18.02 -43.05 13.51
N ALA A 21 -18.43 -41.80 13.32
CA ALA A 21 -17.87 -40.66 14.04
C ALA A 21 -18.44 -40.67 15.48
N GLY A 22 -17.84 -41.47 16.37
CA GLY A 22 -18.09 -41.37 17.81
C GLY A 22 -17.95 -39.92 18.29
N PRO A 23 -18.56 -39.54 19.43
CA PRO A 23 -18.57 -38.15 19.90
C PRO A 23 -17.14 -37.61 19.86
N GLU A 24 -16.90 -36.69 18.92
CA GLU A 24 -15.60 -36.08 18.66
C GLU A 24 -15.02 -35.63 20.01
N PRO A 25 -13.90 -36.21 20.48
CA PRO A 25 -13.30 -35.80 21.73
C PRO A 25 -12.67 -34.43 21.48
N ASP A 26 -13.21 -33.43 22.16
CA ASP A 26 -12.60 -32.13 22.33
C ASP A 26 -12.56 -31.25 21.06
N LEU A 27 -13.75 -31.02 20.49
CA LEU A 27 -14.03 -29.74 19.86
C LEU A 27 -13.75 -28.62 20.89
N ARG A 28 -12.53 -28.06 20.89
CA ARG A 28 -12.26 -26.71 21.38
C ARG A 28 -12.62 -25.71 20.27
N PRO A 29 -13.86 -25.22 20.16
CA PRO A 29 -14.38 -24.86 18.85
C PRO A 29 -14.97 -23.45 18.87
N ARG A 30 -14.16 -22.41 19.14
CA ARG A 30 -14.48 -21.02 18.76
C ARG A 30 -13.40 -20.01 19.13
N ALA A 31 -12.78 -20.12 20.29
CA ALA A 31 -11.88 -19.07 20.77
C ALA A 31 -10.62 -18.89 19.90
N VAL A 32 -9.99 -20.00 19.49
CA VAL A 32 -8.76 -19.97 18.65
C VAL A 32 -9.05 -19.58 17.20
N ARG A 33 -10.22 -19.96 16.66
CA ARG A 33 -10.66 -19.49 15.32
C ARG A 33 -11.06 -18.01 15.35
N SER A 34 -11.67 -17.55 16.45
CA SER A 34 -12.00 -16.14 16.66
C SER A 34 -10.75 -15.28 16.77
N SER A 35 -9.65 -15.76 17.38
CA SER A 35 -8.41 -14.97 17.48
C SER A 35 -7.72 -14.81 16.12
N ALA A 36 -7.61 -15.88 15.32
CA ALA A 36 -7.04 -15.78 13.98
C ALA A 36 -7.87 -14.88 13.04
N CYS A 37 -9.20 -14.97 13.09
CA CYS A 37 -10.07 -14.06 12.34
C CYS A 37 -9.95 -12.61 12.86
N GLN A 38 -9.85 -12.40 14.18
CA GLN A 38 -9.68 -11.09 14.78
C GLN A 38 -8.32 -10.46 14.42
N GLU A 39 -7.25 -11.24 14.47
CA GLU A 39 -5.89 -10.83 14.06
C GLU A 39 -5.86 -10.43 12.59
N HIS A 40 -6.54 -11.17 11.71
CA HIS A 40 -6.64 -10.84 10.30
C HIS A 40 -7.38 -9.51 10.06
N THR A 41 -8.50 -9.28 10.77
CA THR A 41 -9.21 -7.99 10.70
C THR A 41 -8.38 -6.84 11.26
N ASN A 42 -7.60 -7.08 12.31
CA ASN A 42 -6.70 -6.07 12.88
C ASN A 42 -5.58 -5.69 11.88
N LEU A 43 -4.98 -6.68 11.23
CA LEU A 43 -3.97 -6.43 10.20
C LEU A 43 -4.53 -5.59 9.05
N HIS A 44 -5.71 -5.94 8.54
CA HIS A 44 -6.36 -5.17 7.47
C HIS A 44 -6.65 -3.74 7.91
N SER A 45 -7.21 -3.54 9.10
CA SER A 45 -7.47 -2.19 9.61
C SER A 45 -6.20 -1.34 9.75
N ARG A 46 -5.06 -1.96 10.08
CA ARG A 46 -3.77 -1.27 10.16
C ARG A 46 -3.21 -0.96 8.77
N LEU A 47 -3.40 -1.85 7.81
CA LEU A 47 -3.01 -1.62 6.41
C LEU A 47 -3.82 -0.47 5.81
N ASP A 48 -5.13 -0.41 6.04
CA ASP A 48 -5.98 0.69 5.57
C ASP A 48 -5.51 2.05 6.10
N VAL A 49 -5.13 2.11 7.39
CA VAL A 49 -4.58 3.33 7.99
C VAL A 49 -3.24 3.72 7.35
N VAL A 50 -2.37 2.74 7.07
CA VAL A 50 -1.08 2.99 6.41
C VAL A 50 -1.31 3.47 4.97
N GLU A 51 -2.19 2.83 4.21
CA GLU A 51 -2.57 3.23 2.86
C GLU A 51 -3.07 4.68 2.85
N LYS A 52 -4.02 5.01 3.73
CA LYS A 52 -4.55 6.36 3.87
C LYS A 52 -3.45 7.39 4.20
N ASN A 53 -2.55 7.07 5.11
CA ASN A 53 -1.45 7.95 5.48
C ASN A 53 -0.47 8.16 4.31
N VAL A 54 -0.22 7.12 3.52
CA VAL A 54 0.62 7.21 2.31
C VAL A 54 -0.04 8.11 1.29
N GLU A 55 -1.32 7.89 0.98
CA GLU A 55 -2.09 8.73 0.06
C GLU A 55 -2.09 10.20 0.49
N ASP A 56 -2.35 10.48 1.77
CA ASP A 56 -2.37 11.86 2.30
C ASP A 56 -0.99 12.52 2.22
N THR A 57 0.06 11.76 2.51
CA THR A 57 1.44 12.28 2.46
C THR A 57 1.85 12.56 1.02
N VAL A 58 1.55 11.65 0.10
CA VAL A 58 1.85 11.84 -1.33
C VAL A 58 1.08 13.03 -1.88
N GLY A 59 -0.23 13.12 -1.62
CA GLY A 59 -1.04 14.25 -2.08
C GLY A 59 -0.54 15.59 -1.53
N LYS A 60 -0.10 15.63 -0.26
CA LYS A 60 0.51 16.83 0.32
C LYS A 60 1.83 17.20 -0.38
N LEU A 61 2.70 16.23 -0.63
CA LEU A 61 3.97 16.45 -1.33
C LEU A 61 3.77 16.95 -2.76
N GLU A 62 2.77 16.43 -3.47
CA GLU A 62 2.43 16.88 -4.83
C GLU A 62 2.00 18.34 -4.85
N VAL A 63 1.16 18.76 -3.89
CA VAL A 63 0.75 20.17 -3.75
C VAL A 63 1.93 21.06 -3.40
N GLU A 64 2.77 20.65 -2.44
CA GLU A 64 3.97 21.41 -2.05
C GLU A 64 4.97 21.53 -3.20
N LEU A 65 5.14 20.45 -3.98
CA LEU A 65 6.02 20.44 -5.14
C LEU A 65 5.49 21.36 -6.25
N ALA A 66 4.18 21.32 -6.54
CA ALA A 66 3.56 22.22 -7.50
C ALA A 66 3.76 23.69 -7.08
N ALA A 67 3.50 24.02 -5.81
CA ALA A 67 3.71 25.37 -5.29
C ALA A 67 5.18 25.81 -5.37
N LEU A 68 6.13 24.89 -5.13
CA LEU A 68 7.55 25.17 -5.25
C LEU A 68 7.97 25.42 -6.71
N LEU A 69 7.46 24.63 -7.65
CA LEU A 69 7.73 24.82 -9.07
C LEU A 69 7.16 26.13 -9.57
N ASP A 70 5.92 26.47 -9.20
CA ASP A 70 5.30 27.76 -9.50
C ASP A 70 6.16 28.92 -8.99
N ALA A 71 6.65 28.83 -7.75
CA ALA A 71 7.53 29.84 -7.16
C ALA A 71 8.85 29.99 -7.93
N ILE A 72 9.46 28.88 -8.38
CA ILE A 72 10.70 28.92 -9.18
C ILE A 72 10.47 29.54 -10.55
N GLU A 73 9.31 29.33 -11.15
CA GLU A 73 8.95 29.91 -12.44
C GLU A 73 8.62 31.40 -12.36
N GLU A 74 8.43 31.95 -11.16
CA GLU A 74 8.16 33.36 -10.92
C GLU A 74 9.25 34.24 -11.59
N PRO A 75 8.84 35.30 -12.30
CA PRO A 75 9.73 36.13 -13.08
C PRO A 75 10.83 36.82 -12.25
N ASP A 76 10.62 36.98 -10.95
CA ASP A 76 11.57 37.61 -10.03
C ASP A 76 12.74 36.67 -9.66
N LEU A 77 12.57 35.34 -9.80
CA LEU A 77 13.60 34.33 -9.53
C LEU A 77 14.40 33.94 -10.78
N ARG A 78 13.87 34.19 -11.98
CA ARG A 78 14.56 33.89 -13.25
C ARG A 78 15.93 34.56 -13.39
N PRO A 79 16.15 35.84 -13.03
CA PRO A 79 17.47 36.47 -13.12
C PRO A 79 18.51 35.82 -12.22
N LEU A 80 18.12 35.29 -11.04
CA LEU A 80 19.04 34.61 -10.12
C LEU A 80 19.43 33.21 -10.61
N LEU A 81 18.53 32.51 -11.28
CA LEU A 81 18.80 31.21 -11.88
C LEU A 81 19.64 31.34 -13.17
N ASP A 82 19.46 32.43 -13.92
CA ASP A 82 20.27 32.75 -15.10
C ASP A 82 21.73 33.08 -14.73
N ILE A 83 21.96 33.72 -13.56
CA ILE A 83 23.31 33.93 -13.01
C ILE A 83 23.98 32.60 -12.66
N ARG A 84 23.23 31.58 -12.24
CA ARG A 84 23.76 30.23 -11.96
C ARG A 84 24.11 29.45 -13.24
N GLY A 85 23.56 29.84 -14.38
CA GLY A 85 23.89 29.30 -15.71
C GLY A 85 25.18 29.85 -16.31
N LYS A 86 25.69 30.99 -15.81
CA LYS A 86 27.04 31.46 -16.16
C LYS A 86 28.06 30.70 -15.30
N PRO A 87 28.97 29.90 -15.89
CA PRO A 87 30.11 29.41 -15.14
C PRO A 87 30.90 30.64 -14.68
N VAL A 88 30.91 30.87 -13.36
CA VAL A 88 31.88 31.78 -12.75
C VAL A 88 33.24 31.13 -13.00
N ASP A 89 33.99 31.65 -13.96
CA ASP A 89 35.34 31.19 -14.21
C ASP A 89 36.24 31.71 -13.07
N ILE A 90 36.41 30.88 -12.04
CA ILE A 90 37.23 31.18 -10.86
C ILE A 90 38.74 31.18 -11.23
N LEU A 91 39.10 30.83 -12.47
CA LEU A 91 40.48 30.84 -12.97
C LEU A 91 40.83 32.14 -13.73
N GLU A 92 39.92 33.11 -13.85
CA GLU A 92 40.20 34.38 -14.54
C GLU A 92 41.15 35.25 -13.69
N ASP A 93 42.42 35.30 -14.09
CA ASP A 93 43.47 36.09 -13.46
C ASP A 93 43.15 37.60 -13.59
N PRO A 94 43.09 38.38 -12.49
CA PRO A 94 42.76 39.81 -12.52
C PRO A 94 43.78 40.69 -13.27
N GLY A 95 44.86 40.12 -13.82
CA GLY A 95 45.98 40.82 -14.46
C GLY A 95 45.76 41.33 -15.89
N GLN A 96 44.71 40.92 -16.63
CA GLN A 96 44.55 41.31 -18.04
C GLN A 96 43.59 42.50 -18.30
N ARG A 97 43.21 43.25 -17.28
CA ARG A 97 42.25 44.36 -17.43
C ARG A 97 42.83 45.72 -17.85
N GLY A 98 44.07 45.75 -18.33
CA GLY A 98 44.62 46.97 -18.90
C GLY A 98 45.80 46.65 -19.79
N HIS A 99 45.62 46.80 -21.10
CA HIS A 99 46.59 47.38 -22.04
C HIS A 99 46.03 47.17 -23.46
N SER A 100 45.34 48.20 -23.96
CA SER A 100 45.37 48.58 -25.37
C SER A 100 45.27 50.10 -25.47
#